data_AF-A0A1F7RJU5-F1
#
_entry.id   AF-A0A1F7RJU5-F1
#
_cell.length_a   1.000
_cell.length_b   1.000
_cell.length_c   1.000
_cell.angle_alpha   90.00
_cell.angle_beta   90.00
_cell.angle_gamma   90.00
#
_symmetry.space_group_name_H-M   'P 1'
#
loop_
_entity.id
_entity.type
_entity.pdbx_description
1 polymer ?
#
loop_
_entity_poly.entity_id
_entity_poly.type
_entity_poly.pdbx_seq_one_letter_code
_entity_poly.pdbx_strand_id
1 'polypeptide(L)'
;MEIQDFLLKIVQVGKEFFELLEKMINNPEKNIFEKPKEAERFLPEDIRNLSKSVGSQMELAKLVGVSPGTVNRWISDRSQPRHQHLVKMAQLQEKYPRVATVTNSRKSSETGVSYENPHPITPAYIIKLARGVGSQRRLSVMLNVHHVSVNKWVKGLSKPRIKLLPKMREIEEKINNGMIIPIRKASRKLTAVKKEKPRIAKSVSQTTKKKDMPAVMKRKIGRPKRSKKD
;
A
#
# COMPACT_ATOMS: atom_id res chain seq x y z
N MET A 1 51.78 -61.46 2.59
CA MET A 1 51.29 -60.60 1.49
C MET A 1 50.03 -59.81 1.88
N GLU A 2 49.68 -59.67 3.17
CA GLU A 2 48.33 -59.24 3.57
C GLU A 2 48.21 -57.75 3.92
N ILE A 3 49.30 -57.11 4.38
CA ILE A 3 49.25 -55.70 4.83
C ILE A 3 49.21 -54.74 3.64
N GLN A 4 49.94 -55.04 2.56
CA GLN A 4 49.97 -54.16 1.38
C GLN A 4 48.62 -54.12 0.66
N ASP A 5 47.93 -55.26 0.54
CA ASP A 5 46.59 -55.34 -0.05
C ASP A 5 45.54 -54.59 0.78
N PHE A 6 45.67 -54.62 2.11
CA PHE A 6 44.78 -53.88 3.00
C PHE A 6 44.97 -52.36 2.88
N LEU A 7 46.22 -51.89 2.82
CA LEU A 7 46.52 -50.47 2.62
C LEU A 7 46.03 -49.98 1.25
N LEU A 8 46.16 -50.81 0.21
CA LEU A 8 45.66 -50.48 -1.13
C LEU A 8 44.13 -50.29 -1.14
N LYS A 9 43.38 -51.13 -0.42
CA LYS A 9 41.92 -50.99 -0.28
C LYS A 9 41.52 -49.71 0.45
N ILE A 10 42.24 -49.29 1.50
CA ILE A 10 41.94 -48.04 2.21
C ILE A 10 42.11 -46.84 1.28
N VAL A 11 43.18 -46.81 0.49
CA VAL A 11 43.42 -45.73 -0.48
C VAL A 11 42.32 -45.69 -1.54
N GLN A 12 41.87 -46.85 -2.02
CA GLN A 12 40.79 -46.95 -2.99
C GLN A 12 39.47 -46.39 -2.45
N VAL A 13 39.09 -46.76 -1.23
CA VAL A 13 37.87 -46.24 -0.56
C VAL A 13 37.97 -44.74 -0.32
N GLY A 14 39.15 -44.26 0.08
CA GLY A 14 39.40 -42.83 0.26
C GLY A 14 39.19 -42.04 -1.04
N LYS A 15 39.64 -42.59 -2.17
CA LYS A 15 39.48 -41.96 -3.49
C LYS A 15 38.01 -41.90 -3.92
N GLU A 16 37.26 -42.98 -3.75
CA GLU A 16 35.83 -43.01 -4.07
C GLU A 16 35.02 -42.04 -3.21
N PHE A 17 35.35 -41.94 -1.91
CA PHE A 17 34.72 -40.97 -1.01
C PHE A 17 35.05 -39.53 -1.42
N PHE A 18 36.30 -39.25 -1.82
CA PHE A 18 36.69 -37.92 -2.27
C PHE A 18 36.00 -37.53 -3.59
N GLU A 19 35.89 -38.45 -4.55
CA GLU A 19 35.12 -38.24 -5.79
C GLU A 19 33.64 -37.99 -5.51
N LEU A 20 33.06 -38.65 -4.50
CA LEU A 20 31.68 -38.40 -4.07
C LEU A 20 31.52 -37.00 -3.46
N LEU A 21 32.46 -36.57 -2.62
CA LEU A 21 32.46 -35.22 -2.04
C LEU A 21 32.65 -34.15 -3.10
N GLU A 22 33.56 -34.37 -4.05
CA GLU A 22 33.82 -33.45 -5.14
C GLU A 22 32.61 -33.35 -6.07
N LYS A 23 31.93 -34.46 -6.35
CA LYS A 23 30.62 -34.46 -7.04
C LYS A 23 29.55 -33.73 -6.24
N MET A 24 29.53 -33.81 -4.92
CA MET A 24 28.55 -33.08 -4.10
C MET A 24 28.82 -31.57 -4.06
N ILE A 25 30.08 -31.15 -4.02
CA ILE A 25 30.50 -29.75 -4.00
C ILE A 25 30.30 -29.12 -5.39
N ASN A 26 30.64 -29.86 -6.45
CA ASN A 26 30.56 -29.38 -7.83
C ASN A 26 29.22 -29.68 -8.50
N ASN A 27 28.21 -30.20 -7.79
CA ASN A 27 26.86 -30.33 -8.36
C ASN A 27 26.16 -28.96 -8.34
N PRO A 28 26.04 -28.26 -9.48
CA PRO A 28 25.44 -26.93 -9.55
C PRO A 28 23.95 -26.93 -9.18
N GLU A 29 23.29 -28.09 -9.14
CA GLU A 29 21.89 -28.21 -8.71
C GLU A 29 21.67 -27.89 -7.23
N LYS A 30 22.75 -27.77 -6.44
CA LYS A 30 22.69 -27.34 -5.03
C LYS A 30 23.31 -25.98 -4.77
N ASN A 31 23.50 -25.13 -5.79
CA ASN A 31 23.78 -23.72 -5.57
C ASN A 31 22.50 -22.95 -5.16
N ILE A 32 21.86 -23.39 -4.07
CA ILE A 32 20.64 -22.81 -3.46
C ILE A 32 20.94 -21.42 -2.85
N PHE A 33 22.20 -20.98 -2.91
CA PHE A 33 22.67 -19.69 -2.41
C PHE A 33 23.22 -18.76 -3.51
N GLU A 34 22.93 -19.01 -4.79
CA GLU A 34 22.87 -17.89 -5.70
C GLU A 34 21.79 -16.96 -5.19
N LYS A 35 22.19 -15.82 -4.61
CA LYS A 35 21.34 -14.68 -4.28
C LYS A 35 20.46 -14.47 -5.51
N PRO A 36 19.17 -14.84 -5.49
CA PRO A 36 18.37 -14.75 -6.70
C PRO A 36 18.41 -13.29 -7.11
N LYS A 37 18.89 -13.05 -8.34
CA LYS A 37 18.84 -11.77 -9.05
C LYS A 37 17.49 -11.14 -8.71
N GLU A 38 17.53 -10.16 -7.80
CA GLU A 38 16.40 -9.41 -7.29
C GLU A 38 15.09 -10.19 -7.35
N ALA A 39 14.95 -11.25 -6.54
CA ALA A 39 13.75 -12.10 -6.48
C ALA A 39 12.50 -11.28 -6.84
N GLU A 40 12.04 -11.45 -8.08
CA GLU A 40 10.96 -10.66 -8.64
C GLU A 40 9.84 -10.72 -7.62
N ARG A 41 9.44 -9.54 -7.12
CA ARG A 41 8.43 -9.47 -6.09
C ARG A 41 7.18 -10.12 -6.65
N PHE A 42 6.81 -11.29 -6.13
CA PHE A 42 5.53 -11.91 -6.43
C PHE A 42 4.43 -10.89 -6.18
N LEU A 43 3.74 -10.49 -7.25
CA LEU A 43 2.64 -9.54 -7.13
C LEU A 43 1.43 -10.27 -6.49
N PRO A 44 0.54 -9.53 -5.83
CA PRO A 44 -0.69 -10.10 -5.28
C PRO A 44 -1.51 -10.87 -6.34
N GLU A 45 -1.48 -10.40 -7.58
CA GLU A 45 -2.09 -11.04 -8.75
C GLU A 45 -1.46 -12.40 -9.07
N ASP A 46 -0.13 -12.54 -8.97
CA ASP A 46 0.57 -13.80 -9.24
C ASP A 46 0.23 -14.84 -8.19
N ILE A 47 0.20 -14.45 -6.92
CA ILE A 47 -0.20 -15.32 -5.81
C ILE A 47 -1.67 -15.76 -5.98
N ARG A 48 -2.54 -14.85 -6.44
CA ARG A 48 -3.94 -15.17 -6.72
C ARG A 48 -4.06 -16.16 -7.88
N ASN A 49 -3.31 -15.96 -8.96
CA ASN A 49 -3.30 -16.87 -10.10
C ASN A 49 -2.75 -18.25 -9.72
N LEU A 50 -1.67 -18.29 -8.95
CA LEU A 50 -1.09 -19.52 -8.42
C LEU A 50 -2.08 -20.25 -7.50
N SER A 51 -2.84 -19.52 -6.67
CA SER A 51 -3.88 -20.15 -5.83
C SER A 51 -5.00 -20.80 -6.64
N LYS A 52 -5.29 -20.27 -7.83
CA LYS A 52 -6.28 -20.84 -8.75
C LYS A 52 -5.73 -22.05 -9.50
N SER A 53 -4.45 -22.03 -9.89
CA SER A 53 -3.83 -23.17 -10.58
C SER A 53 -3.63 -24.37 -9.66
N VAL A 54 -3.34 -24.13 -8.38
CA VAL A 54 -3.24 -25.18 -7.36
C VAL A 54 -4.61 -25.74 -6.97
N GLY A 55 -5.69 -24.96 -7.13
CA GLY A 55 -7.08 -25.35 -6.83
C GLY A 55 -7.73 -24.38 -5.85
N SER A 56 -7.08 -24.14 -4.71
CA SER A 56 -7.59 -23.23 -3.68
C SER A 56 -6.49 -22.51 -2.90
N GLN A 57 -6.86 -21.42 -2.21
CA GLN A 57 -5.97 -20.74 -1.26
C GLN A 57 -5.55 -21.64 -0.11
N MET A 58 -6.41 -22.60 0.29
CA MET A 58 -6.14 -23.52 1.39
C MET A 58 -5.07 -24.55 1.00
N GLU A 59 -5.13 -25.07 -0.23
CA GLU A 59 -4.12 -25.98 -0.77
C GLU A 59 -2.79 -25.26 -1.00
N LEU A 60 -2.81 -24.04 -1.55
CA LEU A 60 -1.60 -23.23 -1.68
C LEU A 60 -0.95 -22.99 -0.30
N ALA A 61 -1.75 -22.68 0.72
CA ALA A 61 -1.26 -22.49 2.08
C ALA A 61 -0.62 -23.77 2.64
N LYS A 62 -1.23 -24.94 2.40
CA LYS A 62 -0.69 -26.25 2.81
C LYS A 62 0.64 -26.56 2.11
N LEU A 63 0.75 -26.31 0.80
CA LEU A 63 1.98 -26.56 0.03
C LEU A 63 3.13 -25.62 0.43
N VAL A 64 2.84 -24.35 0.70
CA VAL A 64 3.85 -23.38 1.16
C VAL A 64 4.23 -23.59 2.63
N GLY A 65 3.32 -24.17 3.43
CA GLY A 65 3.51 -24.38 4.87
C GLY A 65 3.14 -23.16 5.72
N VAL A 66 2.07 -22.46 5.36
CA VAL A 66 1.57 -21.28 6.08
C VAL A 66 0.06 -21.38 6.34
N SER A 67 -0.48 -20.48 7.17
CA SER A 67 -1.93 -20.40 7.36
C SER A 67 -2.65 -19.81 6.13
N PRO A 68 -3.90 -20.22 5.81
CA PRO A 68 -4.68 -19.62 4.74
C PRO A 68 -4.88 -18.09 4.92
N GLY A 69 -4.99 -17.64 6.17
CA GLY A 69 -5.07 -16.21 6.50
C GLY A 69 -3.81 -15.43 6.09
N THR A 70 -2.64 -16.05 6.16
CA THR A 70 -1.38 -15.46 5.68
C THR A 70 -1.40 -15.26 4.17
N VAL A 71 -1.84 -16.28 3.42
CA VAL A 71 -1.98 -16.20 1.96
C VAL A 71 -2.96 -15.09 1.55
N ASN A 72 -4.11 -15.01 2.23
CA ASN A 72 -5.09 -13.94 1.98
C ASN A 72 -4.50 -12.53 2.22
N ARG A 73 -3.64 -12.36 3.23
CA ARG A 73 -2.95 -11.09 3.47
C ARG A 73 -1.95 -10.76 2.36
N TRP A 74 -1.26 -11.75 1.78
CA TRP A 74 -0.41 -11.55 0.61
C TRP A 74 -1.23 -11.13 -0.62
N ILE A 75 -2.33 -11.81 -0.90
CA ILE A 75 -3.24 -11.48 -2.03
C ILE A 75 -3.91 -10.11 -1.86
N SER A 76 -4.10 -9.65 -0.63
CA SER A 76 -4.66 -8.33 -0.31
C SER A 76 -3.60 -7.23 -0.18
N ASP A 77 -2.33 -7.54 -0.47
CA ASP A 77 -1.17 -6.64 -0.31
C ASP A 77 -1.05 -6.02 1.09
N ARG A 78 -1.50 -6.75 2.13
CA ARG A 78 -1.39 -6.30 3.54
C ARG A 78 -0.09 -6.75 4.20
N SER A 79 0.60 -7.71 3.60
CA SER A 79 1.90 -8.22 4.03
C SER A 79 2.60 -8.85 2.85
N GLN A 80 3.93 -8.98 2.90
CA GLN A 80 4.71 -9.65 1.86
C GLN A 80 5.17 -11.04 2.30
N PRO A 81 5.32 -11.99 1.37
CA PRO A 81 5.92 -13.28 1.67
C PRO A 81 7.39 -13.12 2.08
N ARG A 82 7.85 -13.98 2.99
CA ARG A 82 9.28 -14.08 3.32
C ARG A 82 10.00 -14.83 2.20
N HIS A 83 11.31 -14.66 2.12
CA HIS A 83 12.16 -15.28 1.11
C HIS A 83 11.94 -16.80 0.99
N GLN A 84 11.90 -17.53 2.11
CA GLN A 84 11.64 -18.98 2.12
C GLN A 84 10.29 -19.36 1.46
N HIS A 85 9.28 -18.51 1.56
CA HIS A 85 7.99 -18.75 0.93
C HIS A 85 8.00 -18.40 -0.55
N LEU A 86 8.78 -17.38 -0.96
CA LEU A 86 8.96 -17.02 -2.37
C LEU A 86 9.61 -18.18 -3.15
N VAL A 87 10.65 -18.80 -2.58
CA VAL A 87 11.31 -19.98 -3.18
C VAL A 87 10.30 -21.11 -3.40
N LYS A 88 9.49 -21.43 -2.38
CA LYS A 88 8.44 -22.46 -2.51
C LYS A 88 7.38 -22.09 -3.55
N MET A 89 6.96 -20.82 -3.60
CA MET A 89 5.98 -20.36 -4.60
C MET A 89 6.55 -20.41 -6.01
N ALA A 90 7.82 -20.11 -6.22
CA ALA A 90 8.49 -20.25 -7.52
C ALA A 90 8.51 -21.72 -7.98
N GLN A 91 8.89 -22.64 -7.09
CA GLN A 91 8.83 -24.10 -7.37
C GLN A 91 7.40 -24.57 -7.72
N LEU A 92 6.39 -24.04 -7.02
CA LEU A 92 4.99 -24.35 -7.31
C LEU A 92 4.54 -23.77 -8.65
N GLN A 93 5.02 -22.59 -9.04
CA GLN A 93 4.69 -21.98 -10.32
C GLN A 93 5.26 -22.76 -11.50
N GLU A 94 6.45 -23.34 -11.35
CA GLU A 94 7.04 -24.26 -12.32
C GLU A 94 6.22 -25.56 -12.44
N LYS A 95 5.81 -26.12 -11.30
CA LYS A 95 5.03 -27.37 -11.24
C LYS A 95 3.58 -27.21 -11.73
N TYR A 96 2.97 -26.08 -11.43
CA TYR A 96 1.60 -25.73 -11.81
C TYR A 96 1.68 -24.54 -12.77
N PRO A 97 2.20 -24.73 -14.00
CA PRO A 97 2.32 -23.65 -14.96
C PRO A 97 0.95 -23.02 -15.08
N ARG A 98 0.94 -21.68 -15.10
CA ARG A 98 -0.27 -20.88 -15.20
C ARG A 98 -1.11 -21.51 -16.30
N VAL A 99 -2.23 -22.14 -15.93
CA VAL A 99 -3.20 -22.61 -16.90
C VAL A 99 -3.58 -21.33 -17.61
N ALA A 100 -3.02 -21.13 -18.80
CA ALA A 100 -3.44 -20.10 -19.70
C ALA A 100 -4.86 -20.51 -20.02
N THR A 101 -5.80 -20.14 -19.15
CA THR A 101 -7.20 -20.18 -19.49
C THR A 101 -7.25 -19.24 -20.67
N VAL A 102 -7.22 -19.82 -21.87
CA VAL A 102 -7.57 -19.22 -23.15
C VAL A 102 -9.08 -18.93 -23.08
N THR A 103 -9.51 -18.24 -22.04
CA THR A 103 -10.70 -17.42 -22.08
C THR A 103 -10.28 -16.19 -22.86
N ASN A 104 -10.30 -16.34 -24.17
CA ASN A 104 -10.83 -15.30 -25.03
C ASN A 104 -12.22 -14.91 -24.46
N SER A 105 -12.26 -13.92 -23.59
CA SER A 105 -13.39 -13.04 -23.35
C SER A 105 -12.86 -11.76 -22.70
N ARG A 106 -12.60 -10.74 -23.51
CA ARG A 106 -13.57 -9.82 -24.14
C ARG A 106 -14.20 -8.87 -23.13
N LYS A 107 -14.07 -7.59 -23.50
CA LYS A 107 -14.58 -6.35 -22.91
C LYS A 107 -13.68 -5.73 -21.83
N SER A 108 -12.46 -5.26 -22.10
CA SER A 108 -12.11 -4.16 -23.03
C SER A 108 -13.16 -3.83 -24.09
N SER A 109 -14.28 -3.24 -23.67
CA SER A 109 -14.82 -2.14 -24.45
C SER A 109 -13.70 -1.09 -24.39
N GLU A 110 -12.95 -0.74 -25.44
CA GLU A 110 -13.45 -0.39 -26.78
C GLU A 110 -14.73 0.46 -26.72
N THR A 111 -14.90 1.23 -25.64
CA THR A 111 -14.82 2.66 -25.87
C THR A 111 -13.33 2.95 -25.98
N GLY A 112 -12.87 3.35 -27.15
CA GLY A 112 -11.52 3.84 -27.40
C GLY A 112 -11.24 5.11 -26.59
N VAL A 113 -11.19 4.98 -25.27
CA VAL A 113 -10.57 5.95 -24.38
C VAL A 113 -9.20 5.36 -24.12
N SER A 114 -8.27 5.67 -25.03
CA SER A 114 -6.85 5.49 -24.78
C SER A 114 -6.55 6.00 -23.37
N TYR A 115 -6.07 5.13 -22.49
CA TYR A 115 -5.48 5.55 -21.21
C TYR A 115 -4.06 6.10 -21.46
N GLU A 116 -3.86 6.81 -22.57
CA GLU A 116 -2.73 7.71 -22.75
C GLU A 116 -2.79 8.74 -21.62
N ASN A 117 -2.06 8.44 -20.56
CA ASN A 117 -1.89 9.24 -19.36
C ASN A 117 -3.20 9.55 -18.62
N PRO A 118 -3.72 8.64 -17.75
CA PRO A 118 -4.58 9.10 -16.66
C PRO A 118 -3.81 10.20 -15.94
N HIS A 119 -4.31 11.45 -16.01
CA HIS A 119 -3.62 12.61 -15.46
C HIS A 119 -3.02 12.24 -14.10
N PRO A 120 -1.69 12.37 -13.92
CA PRO A 120 -1.06 11.95 -12.69
C PRO A 120 -1.79 12.65 -11.55
N ILE A 121 -2.13 11.89 -10.49
CA ILE A 121 -2.88 12.44 -9.36
C ILE A 121 -1.96 13.36 -8.58
N THR A 122 -1.81 14.55 -9.12
CA THR A 122 -0.93 15.60 -8.64
C THR A 122 -1.72 16.50 -7.70
N PRO A 123 -1.06 17.14 -6.73
CA PRO A 123 -1.68 18.19 -5.93
C PRO A 123 -2.32 19.28 -6.80
N ALA A 124 -1.73 19.60 -7.95
CA ALA A 124 -2.26 20.56 -8.92
C ALA A 124 -3.64 20.15 -9.46
N TYR A 125 -3.84 18.89 -9.82
CA TYR A 125 -5.12 18.36 -10.26
C TYR A 125 -6.21 18.52 -9.18
N ILE A 126 -5.86 18.22 -7.93
CA ILE A 126 -6.79 18.31 -6.80
C ILE A 126 -7.12 19.78 -6.48
N ILE A 127 -6.16 20.69 -6.63
CA ILE A 127 -6.39 22.13 -6.51
C ILE A 127 -7.33 22.62 -7.60
N LYS A 128 -7.15 22.19 -8.85
CA LYS A 128 -8.04 22.51 -9.98
C LYS A 128 -9.48 22.09 -9.66
N LEU A 129 -9.68 20.84 -9.22
CA LEU A 129 -11.00 20.35 -8.80
C LEU A 129 -11.58 21.15 -7.63
N ALA A 130 -10.80 21.38 -6.57
CA ALA A 130 -11.28 22.11 -5.39
C ALA A 130 -11.70 23.55 -5.73
N ARG A 131 -11.00 24.20 -6.68
CA ARG A 131 -11.37 25.52 -7.20
C ARG A 131 -12.63 25.47 -8.05
N GLY A 132 -12.76 24.46 -8.93
CA GLY A 132 -13.95 24.28 -9.77
C GLY A 132 -15.22 24.00 -8.96
N VAL A 133 -15.12 23.18 -7.90
CA VAL A 133 -16.23 22.94 -6.97
C VAL A 133 -16.49 24.17 -6.06
N GLY A 134 -15.47 25.01 -5.86
CA GLY A 134 -15.52 26.26 -5.09
C GLY A 134 -14.90 26.18 -3.68
N SER A 135 -14.74 24.98 -3.11
CA SER A 135 -13.98 24.79 -1.87
C SER A 135 -13.52 23.34 -1.67
N GLN A 136 -12.45 23.17 -0.89
CA GLN A 136 -11.98 21.84 -0.45
C GLN A 136 -13.04 21.06 0.35
N ARG A 137 -13.83 21.77 1.17
CA ARG A 137 -14.90 21.17 1.99
C ARG A 137 -16.04 20.64 1.12
N ARG A 138 -16.42 21.36 0.07
CA ARG A 138 -17.45 20.88 -0.86
C ARG A 138 -16.93 19.70 -1.69
N LEU A 139 -15.68 19.76 -2.14
CA LEU A 139 -15.03 18.61 -2.80
C LEU A 139 -15.00 17.36 -1.90
N SER A 140 -14.74 17.52 -0.60
CA SER A 140 -14.70 16.38 0.33
C SER A 140 -16.07 15.72 0.50
N VAL A 141 -17.15 16.50 0.52
CA VAL A 141 -18.53 15.98 0.55
C VAL A 141 -18.82 15.18 -0.72
N MET A 142 -18.49 15.71 -1.89
CA MET A 142 -18.75 15.02 -3.18
C MET A 142 -17.96 13.71 -3.31
N LEU A 143 -16.74 13.67 -2.78
CA LEU A 143 -15.91 12.46 -2.77
C LEU A 143 -16.25 11.49 -1.63
N ASN A 144 -17.16 11.86 -0.72
CA ASN A 144 -17.45 11.16 0.53
C ASN A 144 -16.18 10.83 1.34
N VAL A 145 -15.35 11.84 1.56
CA VAL A 145 -14.12 11.74 2.36
C VAL A 145 -14.05 12.87 3.38
N HIS A 146 -13.27 12.67 4.44
CA HIS A 146 -13.04 13.72 5.42
C HIS A 146 -12.26 14.89 4.80
N HIS A 147 -12.63 16.13 5.11
CA HIS A 147 -12.02 17.34 4.55
C HIS A 147 -10.50 17.45 4.80
N VAL A 148 -10.02 16.90 5.93
CA VAL A 148 -8.57 16.83 6.24
C VAL A 148 -7.81 16.00 5.21
N SER A 149 -8.41 14.95 4.66
CA SER A 149 -7.78 14.13 3.61
C SER A 149 -7.55 14.95 2.34
N VAL A 150 -8.56 15.71 1.92
CA VAL A 150 -8.44 16.61 0.77
C VAL A 150 -7.35 17.66 1.00
N ASN A 151 -7.28 18.24 2.20
CA ASN A 151 -6.23 19.20 2.56
C ASN A 151 -4.82 18.58 2.49
N LYS A 152 -4.64 17.34 2.98
CA LYS A 152 -3.36 16.61 2.86
C LYS A 152 -2.99 16.35 1.40
N TRP A 153 -3.96 15.99 0.55
CA TRP A 153 -3.71 15.77 -0.87
C TRP A 153 -3.32 17.05 -1.62
N VAL A 154 -4.00 18.15 -1.32
CA VAL A 154 -3.68 19.49 -1.87
C VAL A 154 -2.27 19.93 -1.49
N LYS A 155 -1.79 19.55 -0.30
CA LYS A 155 -0.42 19.82 0.16
C LYS A 155 0.63 18.81 -0.33
N GLY A 156 0.22 17.77 -1.06
CA GLY A 156 1.11 16.68 -1.47
C GLY A 156 1.60 15.78 -0.32
N LEU A 157 1.01 15.90 0.88
CA LEU A 157 1.39 15.09 2.05
C LEU A 157 0.85 13.66 1.99
N SER A 158 -0.14 13.41 1.13
CA SER A 158 -0.66 12.08 0.86
C SER A 158 -1.28 11.99 -0.52
N LYS A 159 -1.48 10.76 -1.02
CA LYS A 159 -2.16 10.49 -2.30
C LYS A 159 -3.60 10.00 -2.05
N PRO A 160 -4.58 10.39 -2.88
CA PRO A 160 -5.92 9.81 -2.82
C PRO A 160 -5.89 8.35 -3.27
N ARG A 161 -6.86 7.57 -2.80
CA ARG A 161 -6.98 6.16 -3.16
C ARG A 161 -7.40 6.03 -4.63
N ILE A 162 -6.86 5.05 -5.34
CA ILE A 162 -7.15 4.78 -6.77
C ILE A 162 -8.67 4.65 -7.01
N LYS A 163 -9.40 4.00 -6.10
CA LYS A 163 -10.86 3.85 -6.18
C LYS A 163 -11.67 5.15 -6.18
N LEU A 164 -11.06 6.30 -5.85
CA LEU A 164 -11.70 7.61 -5.89
C LEU A 164 -11.58 8.29 -7.27
N LEU A 165 -10.71 7.79 -8.15
CA LEU A 165 -10.48 8.38 -9.47
C LEU A 165 -11.74 8.51 -10.33
N PRO A 166 -12.63 7.49 -10.41
CA PRO A 166 -13.84 7.62 -11.22
C PRO A 166 -14.72 8.78 -10.75
N LYS A 167 -14.87 8.94 -9.43
CA LYS A 167 -15.64 10.05 -8.83
C LYS A 167 -15.00 11.40 -9.07
N MET A 168 -13.66 11.49 -9.02
CA MET A 168 -12.96 12.74 -9.31
C MET A 168 -13.15 13.17 -10.77
N ARG A 169 -13.12 12.23 -11.72
CA ARG A 169 -13.40 12.48 -13.14
C ARG A 169 -14.84 12.92 -13.35
N GLU A 170 -15.81 12.24 -12.72
CA GLU A 170 -17.22 12.63 -12.79
C GLU A 170 -17.44 14.06 -12.30
N ILE A 171 -16.75 14.46 -11.22
CA ILE A 171 -16.80 15.85 -10.73
C ILE A 171 -16.17 16.82 -11.72
N GLU A 172 -15.04 16.47 -12.33
CA GLU A 172 -14.40 17.28 -13.38
C GLU A 172 -15.33 17.50 -14.58
N GLU A 173 -15.96 16.44 -15.05
CA GLU A 173 -16.91 16.48 -16.16
C GLU A 173 -18.12 17.37 -15.82
N LYS A 174 -18.67 17.25 -14.61
CA LYS A 174 -19.75 18.13 -14.13
C LYS A 174 -19.32 19.59 -14.00
N ILE A 175 -18.05 19.88 -13.69
CA ILE A 175 -17.51 21.24 -13.69
C ILE A 175 -17.42 21.75 -15.14
N ASN A 176 -16.86 20.96 -16.05
CA ASN A 176 -16.68 21.33 -17.46
C ASN A 176 -18.02 21.55 -18.18
N ASN A 177 -19.05 20.75 -17.84
CA ASN A 177 -20.41 20.87 -18.37
C ASN A 177 -21.23 22.00 -17.69
N GLY A 178 -20.63 22.78 -16.78
CA GLY A 178 -21.31 23.89 -16.09
C GLY A 178 -22.36 23.46 -15.06
N MET A 179 -22.52 22.17 -14.79
CA MET A 179 -23.49 21.66 -13.80
C MET A 179 -23.11 22.04 -12.36
N ILE A 180 -21.81 22.19 -12.09
CA ILE A 180 -21.31 22.66 -10.80
C ILE A 180 -20.85 24.10 -10.97
N ILE A 181 -21.73 25.04 -10.63
CA ILE A 181 -21.36 26.44 -10.58
C ILE A 181 -20.53 26.65 -9.30
N PRO A 182 -19.27 27.14 -9.42
CA PRO A 182 -18.53 27.53 -8.25
C PRO A 182 -19.32 28.64 -7.56
N ILE A 183 -19.56 28.48 -6.26
CA ILE A 183 -20.10 29.56 -5.43
C ILE A 183 -19.03 30.64 -5.43
N ARG A 184 -19.03 31.50 -6.45
CA ARG A 184 -18.21 32.71 -6.49
C ARG A 184 -18.56 33.43 -5.21
N LYS A 185 -17.56 33.73 -4.40
CA LYS A 185 -17.75 34.54 -3.19
C LYS A 185 -18.24 35.92 -3.65
N ALA A 186 -19.55 36.06 -3.83
CA ALA A 186 -20.24 37.32 -4.10
C ALA A 186 -20.01 38.33 -2.95
N SER A 187 -19.46 37.86 -1.83
CA SER A 187 -19.32 38.58 -0.57
C SER A 187 -18.14 39.54 -0.45
N ARG A 188 -17.57 40.09 -1.53
CA ARG A 188 -16.53 41.15 -1.39
C ARG A 188 -16.88 42.52 -1.96
N LYS A 189 -18.06 42.70 -2.57
CA LYS A 189 -18.52 44.05 -2.96
C LYS A 189 -19.64 44.63 -2.08
N LEU A 190 -20.16 43.90 -1.09
CA LEU A 190 -21.25 44.39 -0.22
C LEU A 190 -20.82 45.05 1.10
N THR A 191 -19.52 45.18 1.38
CA THR A 191 -19.05 45.92 2.57
C THR A 191 -17.89 46.85 2.26
N ALA A 192 -18.08 47.70 1.25
CA ALA A 192 -17.52 49.05 1.28
C ALA A 192 -18.61 50.05 1.69
N VAL A 193 -19.54 49.63 2.58
CA VAL A 193 -20.27 50.60 3.41
C VAL A 193 -19.24 51.15 4.38
N LYS A 194 -18.72 52.31 4.00
CA LYS A 194 -17.98 53.27 4.80
C LYS A 194 -18.49 53.22 6.26
N LYS A 195 -17.80 52.47 7.12
CA LYS A 195 -17.96 52.62 8.57
C LYS A 195 -17.39 54.00 8.90
N GLU A 196 -18.22 55.03 8.77
CA GLU A 196 -18.05 56.23 9.55
C GLU A 196 -17.99 55.79 11.01
N LYS A 197 -16.81 55.95 11.60
CA LYS A 197 -16.58 55.77 13.03
C LYS A 197 -17.52 56.73 13.75
N PRO A 198 -18.52 56.29 14.53
CA PRO A 198 -19.02 57.16 15.58
C PRO A 198 -17.84 57.37 16.54
N ARG A 199 -17.34 58.62 16.59
CA ARG A 199 -16.48 59.11 17.67
C ARG A 199 -17.30 59.05 18.95
N ILE A 200 -17.36 57.89 19.60
CA ILE A 200 -17.82 57.80 20.99
C ILE A 200 -16.61 58.12 21.85
N ALA A 201 -16.74 59.22 22.57
CA ALA A 201 -15.73 59.77 23.46
C ALA A 201 -15.27 58.75 24.50
N LYS A 202 -14.00 58.90 24.88
CA LYS A 202 -13.34 58.22 25.98
C LYS A 202 -14.15 58.38 27.29
N SER A 203 -14.53 57.26 27.89
CA SER A 203 -14.70 57.13 29.35
C SER A 203 -14.00 55.81 29.70
N VAL A 204 -12.78 55.89 30.24
CA VAL A 204 -12.46 55.94 31.68
C VAL A 204 -12.94 54.68 32.42
N SER A 205 -11.95 53.95 32.96
CA SER A 205 -12.01 52.99 34.07
C SER A 205 -12.65 51.62 33.73
N GLN A 206 -12.18 50.46 34.20
CA GLN A 206 -11.44 50.11 35.40
C GLN A 206 -10.54 48.88 35.17
N THR A 207 -9.41 48.90 35.88
CA THR A 207 -8.56 47.77 36.23
C THR A 207 -9.33 46.76 37.08
N THR A 208 -9.41 45.48 36.67
CA THR A 208 -9.62 44.38 37.63
C THR A 208 -8.85 43.11 37.26
N LYS A 209 -7.92 42.79 38.17
CA LYS A 209 -7.59 41.47 38.73
C LYS A 209 -7.34 40.30 37.77
N LYS A 210 -6.03 40.00 37.63
CA LYS A 210 -5.48 38.64 37.61
C LYS A 210 -6.21 37.78 38.64
N LYS A 211 -6.87 36.71 38.18
CA LYS A 211 -7.35 35.62 39.02
C LYS A 211 -6.48 34.42 38.69
N ASP A 212 -5.62 34.07 39.63
CA ASP A 212 -4.81 32.87 39.62
C ASP A 212 -5.71 31.64 39.38
N MET A 213 -5.42 30.89 38.32
CA MET A 213 -6.03 29.58 38.12
C MET A 213 -5.18 28.53 38.82
N PRO A 214 -5.79 27.66 39.66
CA PRO A 214 -5.07 26.61 40.36
C PRO A 214 -4.58 25.52 39.40
N ALA A 215 -3.41 24.99 39.72
CA ALA A 215 -2.73 23.91 39.04
C ALA A 215 -3.64 22.68 38.86
N VAL A 216 -3.95 22.36 37.60
CA VAL A 216 -4.64 21.12 37.25
C VAL A 216 -3.70 19.95 37.49
N MET A 217 -4.01 19.18 38.53
CA MET A 217 -3.43 17.88 38.88
C MET A 217 -3.28 16.97 37.65
N LYS A 218 -2.03 16.65 37.32
CA LYS A 218 -1.69 15.54 36.41
C LYS A 218 -2.00 14.22 37.13
N ARG A 219 -3.19 13.64 36.90
CA ARG A 219 -3.48 12.26 37.32
C ARG A 219 -2.64 11.30 36.49
N LYS A 220 -1.67 10.66 37.16
CA LYS A 220 -0.79 9.62 36.64
C LYS A 220 -1.64 8.35 36.43
N ILE A 221 -2.09 8.10 35.20
CA ILE A 221 -2.80 6.86 34.85
C ILE A 221 -1.75 5.75 34.84
N GLY A 222 -1.74 4.93 35.90
CA GLY A 222 -0.93 3.74 36.00
C GLY A 222 -1.33 2.73 34.93
N ARG A 223 -0.37 2.29 34.10
CA ARG A 223 -0.56 1.14 33.21
C ARG A 223 -0.58 -0.14 34.04
N PRO A 224 -1.60 -1.01 33.91
CA PRO A 224 -1.58 -2.31 34.56
C PRO A 224 -0.51 -3.20 33.93
N LYS A 225 0.30 -3.84 34.78
CA LYS A 225 1.27 -4.86 34.39
C LYS A 225 0.52 -6.08 33.83
N ARG A 226 0.79 -6.45 32.58
CA ARG A 226 0.38 -7.75 32.02
C ARG A 226 1.17 -8.85 32.73
N SER A 227 0.48 -9.67 33.50
CA SER A 227 0.99 -10.96 33.97
C SER A 227 1.28 -11.86 32.76
N LYS A 228 2.50 -12.39 32.70
CA LYS A 228 2.81 -13.56 31.86
C LYS A 228 2.09 -14.75 32.49
N LYS A 229 1.35 -15.50 31.68
CA LYS A 229 0.88 -16.84 32.02
C LYS A 229 1.91 -17.81 31.45
N ASP A 230 2.40 -18.67 32.32
CA ASP A 230 3.15 -19.88 31.99
C ASP A 230 2.27 -20.87 31.22
#